data_AF-A0AA35WTF7-F1
#
_entry.id   AF-A0AA35WTF7-F1
#
_cell.length_a   1.000
_cell.length_b   1.000
_cell.length_c   1.000
_cell.angle_alpha   90.00
_cell.angle_beta   90.00
_cell.angle_gamma   90.00
#
_symmetry.space_group_name_H-M   'P 1'
#
loop_
_entity.id
_entity.type
_entity.pdbx_description
1 polymer ?
#
loop_
_entity_poly.entity_id
_entity_poly.type
_entity_poly.pdbx_seq_one_letter_code
_entity_poly.pdbx_strand_id
1 'polypeptide(L)'
;MFNSSLFVALPIITIFWVAVFIAGFIVPFLIPKNPNRWTIGTMIATTAICCYVFWLIAFLAQLNPLIGPEVPNAVAAHMRRAWLGWKQAKTYDTCYPSW
;
A
#
# COMPACT_ATOMS: atom_id res chain seq x y z
N MET A 1 4.62 -6.33 -18.07
CA MET A 1 4.57 -6.76 -16.65
C MET A 1 4.82 -5.64 -15.64
N PHE A 2 5.16 -4.40 -16.05
CA PHE A 2 5.01 -3.26 -15.14
C PHE A 2 3.55 -2.80 -15.17
N ASN A 3 2.81 -3.05 -14.09
CA ASN A 3 1.42 -2.64 -13.96
C ASN A 3 1.33 -1.11 -13.84
N SER A 4 0.31 -0.51 -14.46
CA SER A 4 -0.01 0.92 -14.36
C SER A 4 -0.14 1.39 -12.90
N SER A 5 -0.54 0.51 -11.98
CA SER A 5 -0.57 0.77 -10.54
C SER A 5 0.80 1.05 -9.92
N LEU A 6 1.88 0.43 -10.42
CA LEU A 6 3.24 0.66 -9.92
C LEU A 6 3.70 2.08 -10.25
N PHE A 7 3.48 2.50 -11.50
CA PHE A 7 3.86 3.83 -11.99
C PHE A 7 3.04 4.95 -11.37
N VAL A 8 1.89 4.65 -10.79
CA VAL A 8 1.05 5.64 -10.11
C VAL A 8 1.36 5.66 -8.60
N ALA A 9 1.34 4.51 -7.93
CA ALA A 9 1.45 4.45 -6.47
C ALA A 9 2.86 4.81 -5.96
N LEU A 10 3.93 4.31 -6.60
CA LEU A 10 5.30 4.56 -6.17
C LEU A 10 5.68 6.06 -6.15
N PRO A 11 5.51 6.84 -7.22
CA PRO A 11 5.89 8.26 -7.19
C PRO A 11 5.04 9.07 -6.22
N ILE A 12 3.74 8.79 -6.09
CA ILE A 12 2.86 9.54 -5.20
C ILE A 12 3.28 9.37 -3.74
N ILE A 13 3.49 8.12 -3.30
CA ILE A 13 3.82 7.84 -1.89
C ILE A 13 5.25 8.25 -1.56
N THR A 14 6.20 8.11 -2.49
CA THR A 14 7.59 8.59 -2.30
C THR A 14 7.64 10.11 -2.13
N ILE A 15 6.98 10.86 -3.02
CA ILE A 15 6.93 12.33 -2.94
C ILE A 15 6.27 12.77 -1.64
N PHE A 16 5.18 12.13 -1.21
CA PHE A 16 4.51 12.45 0.04
C PHE A 16 5.45 12.33 1.25
N TRP A 17 6.13 11.19 1.44
CA TRP A 17 7.01 10.99 2.59
C TRP A 17 8.29 11.84 2.53
N VAL A 18 8.83 12.07 1.33
CA VAL A 18 9.95 13.02 1.13
C VAL A 18 9.53 14.44 1.49
N ALA A 19 8.32 14.87 1.08
CA ALA A 19 7.80 16.18 1.43
C ALA A 19 7.59 16.32 2.94
N VAL A 20 7.07 15.29 3.62
CA VAL A 20 6.94 15.26 5.08
C VAL A 20 8.31 15.38 5.76
N PHE A 21 9.33 14.66 5.29
CA PHE A 21 10.69 14.77 5.81
C PHE A 21 11.25 16.18 5.63
N ILE A 22 11.12 16.77 4.44
CA ILE A 22 11.62 18.12 4.16
C ILE A 22 10.88 19.16 5.00
N ALA A 23 9.55 19.11 5.05
CA ALA A 23 8.73 20.06 5.81
C ALA A 23 8.94 19.93 7.32
N GLY A 24 9.12 18.71 7.84
CA GLY A 24 9.26 18.44 9.27
C GLY A 24 10.69 18.59 9.81
N PHE A 25 11.70 18.33 8.98
CA PHE A 25 13.10 18.35 9.40
C PHE A 25 13.88 19.51 8.80
N ILE A 26 13.78 19.77 7.49
CA ILE A 26 14.60 20.80 6.81
C ILE A 26 14.05 22.21 7.05
N VAL A 27 12.74 22.43 6.92
CA VAL A 27 12.15 23.77 7.06
C VAL A 27 12.37 24.37 8.46
N PRO A 28 12.21 23.63 9.58
CA PRO A 28 12.46 24.17 10.91
C PRO A 28 13.95 24.47 11.19
N PHE A 29 14.88 24.04 10.33
CA PHE A 29 16.28 24.43 10.42
C PHE A 29 16.56 25.81 9.85
N LEU A 30 15.76 26.23 8.87
CA LEU A 30 15.91 27.53 8.20
C LEU A 30 15.28 28.67 9.01
N ILE A 31 14.35 28.34 9.93
CA ILE A 31 13.67 29.33 10.77
C ILE A 31 14.42 29.48 12.10
N PRO A 32 14.86 30.70 12.46
CA PRO A 32 15.57 30.91 13.71
C PRO A 32 14.69 30.75 14.95
N LYS A 33 15.24 29.99 15.91
CA LYS A 33 14.91 29.88 17.35
C LYS A 33 13.56 29.26 17.75
N ASN A 34 13.60 27.96 17.99
CA ASN A 34 12.79 27.22 18.97
C ASN A 34 13.73 26.36 19.86
N PRO A 35 13.55 26.29 21.19
CA PRO A 35 14.41 25.50 22.07
C PRO A 35 14.30 23.97 21.84
N ASN A 36 13.16 23.50 21.31
CA ASN A 36 12.87 22.06 21.13
C ASN A 36 12.89 21.60 19.65
N ARG A 37 13.49 22.35 18.71
CA ARG A 37 13.56 21.98 17.26
C ARG A 37 14.07 20.58 17.02
N TRP A 38 15.18 20.24 17.67
CA TRP A 38 15.88 19.00 17.40
C TRP A 38 15.03 17.80 17.79
N THR A 39 14.34 17.87 18.93
CA THR A 39 13.43 16.83 19.37
C THR A 39 12.26 16.68 18.40
N ILE A 40 11.57 17.77 18.04
CA ILE A 40 10.41 17.69 17.14
C ILE A 40 10.83 17.23 15.73
N GLY A 41 11.92 17.81 15.20
CA GLY A 41 12.44 17.47 13.89
C GLY A 41 12.89 16.01 13.80
N THR A 42 13.59 15.49 14.81
CA THR A 42 14.02 14.08 14.82
C THR A 42 12.84 13.13 14.90
N MET A 43 11.82 13.42 15.72
CA MET A 43 10.60 12.60 15.79
C MET A 43 9.88 12.54 14.44
N ILE A 44 9.75 13.66 13.73
CA ILE A 44 9.13 13.68 12.39
C ILE A 44 10.02 12.97 11.36
N ALA A 45 11.34 13.20 11.41
CA ALA A 45 12.30 12.55 10.51
C ALA A 45 12.30 11.03 10.65
N THR A 46 12.40 10.51 11.88
CA THR A 46 12.39 9.06 12.13
C THR A 46 11.05 8.44 11.76
N THR A 47 9.93 9.14 12.02
CA THR A 47 8.60 8.69 11.61
C THR A 47 8.49 8.60 10.09
N ALA A 48 8.90 9.65 9.36
CA ALA A 48 8.84 9.66 7.90
C ALA A 48 9.66 8.52 7.27
N ILE A 49 10.87 8.29 7.79
CA ILE A 49 11.73 7.20 7.31
C ILE A 49 11.11 5.83 7.63
N CYS A 50 10.69 5.61 8.89
CA CYS A 50 10.12 4.33 9.31
C CYS A 50 8.85 3.99 8.53
N CYS A 51 7.93 4.94 8.40
CA CYS A 51 6.67 4.72 7.69
C CYS A 51 6.88 4.50 6.19
N TYR A 52 7.83 5.20 5.56
CA TYR A 52 8.18 4.96 4.16
C TYR A 52 8.78 3.57 3.96
N VAL A 53 9.74 3.16 4.80
CA VAL A 53 10.39 1.84 4.70
C VAL A 53 9.39 0.72 4.96
N PHE A 54 8.54 0.84 5.98
CA PHE A 54 7.48 -0.13 6.27
C PHE A 54 6.55 -0.31 5.07
N TRP A 55 6.07 0.80 4.49
CA TRP A 55 5.21 0.76 3.32
C TRP A 55 5.93 0.13 2.11
N LEU A 56 7.18 0.53 1.86
CA LEU A 56 7.95 0.03 0.72
C LEU A 56 8.18 -1.48 0.81
N ILE A 57 8.53 -2.00 1.99
CA ILE A 57 8.74 -3.43 2.20
C ILE A 57 7.43 -4.21 1.96
N ALA A 58 6.31 -3.74 2.52
CA ALA A 58 5.01 -4.38 2.32
C ALA A 58 4.59 -4.42 0.84
N PHE A 59 4.88 -3.34 0.11
CA PHE A 59 4.62 -3.27 -1.32
C PHE A 59 5.53 -4.22 -2.12
N LEU A 60 6.83 -4.20 -1.86
CA LEU A 60 7.81 -5.07 -2.53
C LEU A 60 7.52 -6.56 -2.30
N ALA A 61 7.06 -6.92 -1.11
CA ALA A 61 6.71 -8.31 -0.75
C ALA A 61 5.60 -8.89 -1.63
N GLN A 62 4.77 -8.05 -2.26
CA GLN A 62 3.63 -8.47 -3.08
C GLN A 62 3.91 -8.39 -4.60
N LEU A 63 5.07 -7.88 -5.03
CA LEU A 63 5.35 -7.69 -6.46
C LEU A 63 5.54 -8.99 -7.25
N ASN A 64 6.15 -10.00 -6.61
CA ASN A 64 6.35 -11.33 -7.17
C ASN A 64 5.89 -12.37 -6.15
N PRO A 65 4.57 -12.54 -5.96
CA PRO A 65 4.05 -13.48 -4.98
C PRO A 65 4.34 -14.91 -5.44
N LEU A 66 5.00 -15.70 -4.59
CA LEU A 66 5.23 -17.13 -4.83
C LEU A 66 4.07 -18.00 -4.36
N ILE A 67 3.24 -17.47 -3.45
CA ILE A 67 2.14 -18.19 -2.79
C ILE A 67 0.86 -17.40 -3.05
N GLY A 68 -0.16 -18.09 -3.56
CA GLY A 68 -1.51 -17.57 -3.70
C GLY A 68 -2.36 -17.88 -2.46
N PRO A 69 -3.47 -17.15 -2.24
CA PRO A 69 -4.40 -17.46 -1.16
C PRO A 69 -5.12 -18.80 -1.44
N GLU A 70 -5.08 -19.72 -0.48
CA GLU A 70 -5.86 -20.96 -0.50
C GLU A 70 -7.24 -20.70 0.10
N VAL A 71 -8.29 -20.88 -0.70
CA VAL A 71 -9.65 -20.51 -0.31
C VAL A 71 -10.61 -21.65 -0.61
N PRO A 72 -11.50 -22.06 0.32
CA PRO A 72 -12.51 -23.07 0.06
C PRO A 72 -13.44 -22.68 -1.10
N ASN A 73 -13.84 -23.67 -1.90
CA ASN A 73 -14.63 -23.45 -3.11
C ASN A 73 -15.91 -22.63 -2.88
N ALA A 74 -16.60 -22.86 -1.75
CA ALA A 74 -17.77 -22.07 -1.37
C ALA A 74 -17.45 -20.58 -1.19
N VAL A 75 -16.36 -20.26 -0.48
CA VAL A 75 -15.93 -18.88 -0.23
C VAL A 75 -15.45 -18.22 -1.53
N ALA A 76 -14.76 -18.96 -2.39
CA ALA A 76 -14.38 -18.47 -3.72
C ALA A 76 -15.62 -18.14 -4.59
N ALA A 77 -16.67 -18.95 -4.55
CA ALA A 77 -17.92 -18.69 -5.26
C ALA A 77 -18.62 -17.42 -4.72
N HIS A 78 -18.65 -17.23 -3.40
CA HIS A 78 -19.19 -16.01 -2.79
C HIS A 78 -18.39 -14.76 -3.18
N MET A 79 -17.05 -14.81 -3.14
CA MET A 79 -16.21 -13.70 -3.58
C MET A 79 -16.45 -13.36 -5.05
N ARG A 80 -16.53 -14.35 -5.95
CA ARG A 80 -16.81 -14.08 -7.37
C ARG A 80 -18.14 -13.38 -7.59
N ARG A 81 -19.19 -13.76 -6.86
CA ARG A 81 -20.50 -13.09 -6.93
C ARG A 81 -20.41 -11.62 -6.50
N ALA A 82 -19.66 -11.33 -5.44
CA ALA A 82 -19.49 -9.97 -4.92
C ALA A 82 -18.65 -9.08 -5.85
N TRP A 83 -17.58 -9.60 -6.44
CA TRP A 83 -16.60 -8.80 -7.19
C TRP A 83 -16.78 -8.82 -8.72
N LEU A 84 -17.15 -9.95 -9.32
CA LEU A 84 -17.31 -10.10 -10.79
C LEU A 84 -18.76 -9.93 -11.26
N GLY A 85 -19.68 -9.78 -10.30
CA GLY A 85 -21.10 -9.64 -10.55
C GLY A 85 -21.83 -10.96 -10.82
N TRP A 86 -23.15 -10.92 -10.63
CA TRP A 86 -24.06 -12.07 -10.68
C TRP A 86 -24.07 -12.80 -12.03
N LYS A 87 -23.83 -12.08 -13.14
CA LYS A 87 -23.85 -12.68 -14.49
C LYS A 87 -22.71 -13.68 -14.70
N GLN A 88 -21.49 -13.34 -14.24
CA GLN A 88 -20.33 -14.22 -14.40
C GLN A 88 -20.35 -15.37 -13.38
N ALA A 89 -20.89 -15.13 -12.19
CA ALA A 89 -21.04 -16.18 -11.20
C ALA A 89 -22.02 -17.28 -11.64
N LYS A 90 -23.15 -16.91 -12.27
CA LYS A 90 -24.14 -17.87 -12.74
C LYS A 90 -23.57 -18.82 -13.80
N THR A 91 -22.71 -18.31 -14.69
CA THR A 91 -22.00 -19.11 -15.70
C THR A 91 -21.05 -20.13 -15.06
N TYR A 92 -20.33 -19.74 -14.00
CA TYR A 92 -19.45 -20.67 -13.28
C TYR A 92 -20.25 -21.79 -12.61
N ASP A 93 -21.35 -21.45 -11.93
CA ASP A 93 -22.21 -22.42 -11.24
C ASP A 93 -22.82 -23.45 -12.22
N THR A 94 -23.07 -23.07 -13.48
CA THR A 94 -23.48 -24.03 -14.53
C THR A 94 -22.37 -24.95 -15.01
N CYS A 95 -21.11 -24.52 -15.00
CA CYS A 95 -19.96 -25.31 -15.50
C CYS A 95 -19.32 -26.19 -14.42
N TYR A 96 -19.34 -25.76 -13.17
CA TYR A 96 -18.81 -26.49 -12.01
C TYR A 96 -19.85 -26.51 -10.90
N PRO A 97 -20.86 -27.38 -11.01
CA PRO A 97 -21.92 -27.46 -10.04
C PRO A 97 -21.35 -28.04 -8.73
N SER A 98 -21.73 -27.45 -7.60
CA SER A 98 -21.19 -27.77 -6.27
C SER A 98 -21.72 -29.08 -5.66
N TRP A 99 -22.00 -30.09 -6.49
CA TRP A 99 -22.43 -31.43 -6.08
C TRP A 99 -21.21 -32.35 -5.90
#